data_AF-M5S036-F1
#
_entry.id   AF-M5S036-F1
#
_cell.length_a   1.000
_cell.length_b   1.000
_cell.length_c   1.000
_cell.angle_alpha   90.00
_cell.angle_beta   90.00
_cell.angle_gamma   90.00
#
_symmetry.space_group_name_H-M   'P 1'
#
loop_
_entity.id
_entity.type
_entity.pdbx_description
1 polymer ?
#
loop_
_entity_poly.entity_id
_entity_poly.type
_entity_poly.pdbx_seq_one_letter_code
_entity_poly.pdbx_strand_id
1 'polypeptide(L)'
;MLAVRDADENLTAVLFGYACHATTLSGYQWSGDYPGYAQIELEKSHPGCVALFFAGCGADQNPLPRRTVSLAQHYGQRLATAVDSVLMTSLMQPVEGPLRTAYAEIDLRLDTLPTREEIELNSKSDNRYEVARATMLLEQIDDGVPLSQTYPYPVSAWSIGDDLQLVTLGGEVVVDYAIRLKSELAGTRTWVAGYANDVMAYIPSRRVLGEGGYEGGGAMVYYGLPTVWSPEIETDIINEVHRLIDTESVESTNPQLTNRPQ
;
A
#
# COMPACT_ATOMS: atom_id res chain seq x y z
N MET A 1 -7.70 -10.78 8.63
CA MET A 1 -8.57 -11.34 7.58
C MET A 1 -10.02 -11.08 7.95
N LEU A 2 -10.91 -11.03 6.96
CA LEU A 2 -12.36 -10.87 7.09
C LEU A 2 -12.98 -12.01 6.30
N ALA A 3 -13.93 -12.71 6.91
CA ALA A 3 -14.72 -13.74 6.26
C ALA A 3 -16.12 -13.18 6.02
N VAL A 4 -16.65 -13.39 4.82
CA VAL A 4 -18.00 -12.99 4.44
C VAL A 4 -18.84 -14.24 4.27
N ARG A 5 -19.99 -14.29 4.93
CA ARG A 5 -20.93 -15.40 4.88
C ARG A 5 -22.28 -14.95 4.35
N ASP A 6 -22.97 -15.84 3.64
CA ASP A 6 -24.35 -15.60 3.23
C ASP A 6 -25.33 -15.85 4.39
N ALA A 7 -26.63 -15.69 4.14
CA ALA A 7 -27.68 -15.89 5.14
C ALA A 7 -27.81 -17.35 5.62
N ASP A 8 -27.22 -18.31 4.89
CA ASP A 8 -27.18 -19.73 5.22
C ASP A 8 -25.83 -20.12 5.88
N GLU A 9 -25.02 -19.12 6.28
CA GLU A 9 -23.70 -19.24 6.92
C GLU A 9 -22.59 -19.84 6.03
N ASN A 10 -22.82 -19.96 4.72
CA ASN A 10 -21.79 -20.43 3.78
C ASN A 10 -20.76 -19.33 3.54
N LEU A 11 -19.47 -19.69 3.50
CA LEU A 11 -18.39 -18.76 3.20
C LEU A 11 -18.44 -18.36 1.72
N THR A 12 -18.60 -17.06 1.44
CA THR A 12 -18.71 -16.51 0.08
C THR A 12 -17.51 -15.67 -0.33
N ALA A 13 -16.80 -15.06 0.63
CA ALA A 13 -15.53 -14.39 0.37
C ALA A 13 -14.60 -14.42 1.58
N VAL A 14 -13.29 -14.35 1.31
CA VAL A 14 -12.28 -14.13 2.33
C VAL A 14 -11.32 -13.02 1.88
N LEU A 15 -11.23 -11.95 2.66
CA LEU A 15 -10.24 -10.89 2.47
C LEU A 15 -9.09 -11.09 3.47
N PHE A 16 -7.87 -11.23 2.96
CA PHE A 16 -6.68 -11.44 3.77
C PHE A 16 -5.52 -10.61 3.22
N GLY A 17 -4.51 -10.38 4.04
CA GLY A 17 -3.37 -9.57 3.63
C GLY A 17 -2.11 -9.95 4.36
N TYR A 18 -0.99 -9.63 3.72
CA TYR A 18 0.35 -9.90 4.22
C TYR A 18 1.32 -8.82 3.71
N ALA A 19 2.26 -8.41 4.55
CA ALA A 19 3.24 -7.37 4.24
C ALA A 19 4.52 -8.01 3.67
N CYS A 20 4.53 -8.27 2.36
CA CYS A 20 5.69 -8.80 1.63
C CYS A 20 5.53 -8.53 0.13
N HIS A 21 6.63 -8.32 -0.58
CA HIS A 21 6.63 -8.18 -2.03
C HIS A 21 6.22 -9.46 -2.75
N ALA A 22 5.35 -9.35 -3.75
CA ALA A 22 5.04 -10.41 -4.72
C ALA A 22 6.18 -10.63 -5.75
N THR A 23 7.39 -10.87 -5.25
CA THR A 23 8.64 -10.97 -6.05
C THR A 23 9.34 -12.33 -5.88
N THR A 24 8.55 -13.38 -5.65
CA THR A 24 9.10 -14.75 -5.59
C THR A 24 9.58 -15.19 -6.97
N LEU A 25 8.92 -14.78 -8.05
CA LEU A 25 9.26 -15.18 -9.41
C LEU A 25 10.23 -14.20 -10.08
N SER A 26 10.92 -14.67 -11.11
CA SER A 26 11.86 -13.87 -11.92
C SER A 26 11.82 -14.22 -13.41
N GLY A 27 10.72 -14.82 -13.86
CA GLY A 27 10.47 -15.16 -15.27
C GLY A 27 9.56 -14.16 -15.95
N TYR A 28 9.32 -14.36 -17.25
CA TYR A 28 8.46 -13.50 -18.07
C TYR A 28 7.02 -14.05 -18.24
N GLN A 29 6.65 -15.04 -17.45
CA GLN A 29 5.33 -15.66 -17.52
C GLN A 29 4.34 -14.91 -16.62
N TRP A 30 3.10 -14.80 -17.06
CA TRP A 30 2.01 -14.24 -16.26
C TRP A 30 1.75 -15.13 -15.05
N SER A 31 1.76 -14.52 -13.86
CA SER A 31 1.49 -15.20 -12.60
C SER A 31 1.08 -14.18 -11.54
N GLY A 32 0.21 -14.58 -10.63
CA GLY A 32 -0.11 -13.79 -9.43
C GLY A 32 0.91 -13.93 -8.30
N ASP A 33 2.04 -14.60 -8.53
CA ASP A 33 3.07 -14.92 -7.52
C ASP A 33 2.46 -15.63 -6.29
N TYR A 34 3.12 -15.61 -5.13
CA TYR A 34 2.61 -16.25 -3.92
C TYR A 34 1.22 -15.75 -3.49
N PRO A 35 0.82 -14.47 -3.65
CA PRO A 35 -0.55 -14.05 -3.32
C PRO A 35 -1.59 -14.75 -4.18
N GLY A 36 -1.35 -14.82 -5.50
CA GLY A 36 -2.23 -15.52 -6.43
C GLY A 36 -2.32 -17.02 -6.13
N TYR A 37 -1.20 -17.66 -5.80
CA TYR A 37 -1.22 -19.06 -5.35
C TYR A 37 -1.97 -19.26 -4.03
N ALA A 38 -1.92 -18.30 -3.11
CA ALA A 38 -2.71 -18.35 -1.88
C ALA A 38 -4.22 -18.25 -2.17
N GLN A 39 -4.62 -17.35 -3.07
CA GLN A 39 -6.02 -17.21 -3.50
C GLN A 39 -6.51 -18.52 -4.14
N ILE A 40 -5.76 -19.09 -5.08
CA ILE A 40 -6.12 -20.35 -5.75
C ILE A 40 -6.30 -21.49 -4.75
N GLU A 41 -5.40 -21.63 -3.78
CA GLU A 41 -5.49 -22.71 -2.78
C GLU A 41 -6.71 -22.53 -1.85
N LEU A 42 -7.01 -21.29 -1.44
CA LEU A 42 -8.20 -20.98 -0.64
C LEU A 42 -9.50 -21.26 -1.39
N GLU A 43 -9.61 -20.83 -2.65
CA GLU A 43 -10.80 -21.05 -3.48
C GLU A 43 -11.03 -22.53 -3.78
N LYS A 44 -9.94 -23.31 -3.90
CA LYS A 44 -10.01 -24.77 -4.02
C LYS A 44 -10.52 -25.43 -2.74
N SER A 45 -10.07 -24.97 -1.58
CA SER A 45 -10.48 -25.53 -0.28
C SER A 45 -11.91 -25.12 0.12
N HIS A 46 -12.41 -24.00 -0.39
CA HIS A 46 -13.73 -23.45 -0.08
C HIS A 46 -14.54 -23.17 -1.36
N PRO A 47 -15.14 -24.19 -2.00
CA PRO A 47 -15.92 -24.00 -3.22
C PRO A 47 -17.05 -22.97 -3.05
N GLY A 48 -17.11 -21.98 -3.95
CA GLY A 48 -18.08 -20.88 -3.90
C GLY A 48 -17.58 -19.64 -3.15
N CYS A 49 -16.42 -19.71 -2.49
CA CYS A 49 -15.74 -18.57 -1.89
C CYS A 49 -14.83 -17.87 -2.91
N VAL A 50 -14.78 -16.54 -2.88
CA VAL A 50 -13.77 -15.72 -3.58
C VAL A 50 -12.69 -15.29 -2.59
N ALA A 51 -11.42 -15.58 -2.91
CA ALA A 51 -10.30 -15.19 -2.08
C ALA A 51 -9.68 -13.88 -2.58
N LEU A 52 -9.61 -12.87 -1.72
CA LEU A 52 -9.09 -11.53 -2.02
C LEU A 52 -7.84 -11.26 -1.18
N PHE A 53 -6.75 -10.90 -1.85
CA PHE A 53 -5.52 -10.49 -1.19
C PHE A 53 -5.35 -8.97 -1.22
N PHE A 54 -4.98 -8.36 -0.10
CA PHE A 54 -4.45 -7.00 -0.05
C PHE A 54 -2.97 -7.00 0.35
N ALA A 55 -2.18 -6.18 -0.32
CA ALA A 55 -0.77 -6.00 0.01
C ALA A 55 -0.64 -5.09 1.24
N GLY A 56 -0.05 -5.61 2.32
CA GLY A 56 0.32 -4.77 3.47
C GLY A 56 1.52 -3.87 3.15
N CYS A 57 1.88 -2.99 4.08
CA CYS A 57 3.11 -2.21 3.99
C CYS A 57 4.33 -3.12 4.19
N GLY A 58 4.84 -3.69 3.10
CA GLY A 58 5.94 -4.65 3.10
C GLY A 58 6.97 -4.40 2.01
N ALA A 59 7.14 -3.15 1.59
CA ALA A 59 8.09 -2.78 0.55
C ALA A 59 9.55 -3.10 0.92
N ASP A 60 9.87 -3.10 2.22
CA ASP A 60 11.17 -3.51 2.76
C ASP A 60 11.24 -5.03 3.08
N GLN A 61 10.26 -5.82 2.63
CA GLN A 61 10.14 -7.25 2.92
C GLN A 61 10.08 -8.07 1.62
N ASN A 62 10.99 -9.04 1.49
CA ASN A 62 11.08 -9.92 0.32
C ASN A 62 10.80 -11.38 0.68
N PRO A 63 10.15 -12.16 -0.21
CA PRO A 63 9.96 -13.59 -0.02
C PRO A 63 11.30 -14.28 -0.28
N LEU A 64 11.91 -14.85 0.76
CA LEU A 64 13.21 -15.53 0.68
C LEU A 64 13.12 -16.98 1.15
N PRO A 65 13.77 -17.93 0.45
CA PRO A 65 14.40 -17.81 -0.89
C PRO A 65 13.39 -17.49 -2.03
N ARG A 66 13.90 -17.17 -3.24
CA ARG A 66 13.08 -16.85 -4.42
C ARG A 66 13.62 -17.43 -5.73
N ARG A 67 12.92 -17.16 -6.83
CA ARG A 67 13.16 -17.44 -8.26
C ARG A 67 12.60 -18.75 -8.81
N THR A 68 11.71 -19.44 -8.09
CA THR A 68 11.07 -20.65 -8.61
C THR A 68 9.57 -20.64 -8.41
N VAL A 69 8.85 -21.27 -9.34
CA VAL A 69 7.39 -21.48 -9.23
C VAL A 69 7.04 -22.31 -8.00
N SER A 70 7.87 -23.32 -7.68
CA SER A 70 7.67 -24.16 -6.49
C SER A 70 7.71 -23.36 -5.18
N LEU A 71 8.56 -22.34 -5.09
CA LEU A 71 8.60 -21.45 -3.92
C LEU A 71 7.36 -20.57 -3.84
N ALA A 72 6.92 -19.99 -4.96
CA ALA A 72 5.71 -19.18 -4.98
C ALA A 72 4.47 -20.00 -4.58
N GLN A 73 4.34 -21.23 -5.08
CA GLN A 73 3.31 -22.19 -4.69
C GLN A 73 3.40 -22.53 -3.20
N HIS A 74 4.61 -22.83 -2.71
CA HIS A 74 4.82 -23.17 -1.30
C HIS A 74 4.45 -22.02 -0.37
N TYR A 75 4.84 -20.78 -0.67
CA TYR A 75 4.47 -19.60 0.10
C TYR A 75 2.98 -19.30 0.03
N GLY A 76 2.38 -19.44 -1.15
CA GLY A 76 0.93 -19.32 -1.31
C GLY A 76 0.18 -20.32 -0.45
N GLN A 77 0.59 -21.59 -0.48
CA GLN A 77 -0.03 -22.63 0.35
C GLN A 77 0.15 -22.38 1.84
N ARG A 78 1.32 -21.91 2.28
CA ARG A 78 1.55 -21.55 3.69
C ARG A 78 0.62 -20.42 4.14
N LEU A 79 0.43 -19.42 3.30
CA LEU A 79 -0.47 -18.30 3.61
C LEU A 79 -1.93 -18.77 3.63
N ALA A 80 -2.36 -19.59 2.66
CA ALA A 80 -3.69 -20.20 2.62
C ALA A 80 -3.94 -21.06 3.88
N THR A 81 -2.99 -21.91 4.27
CA THR A 81 -3.09 -22.74 5.49
C THR A 81 -3.23 -21.89 6.75
N ALA A 82 -2.53 -20.75 6.83
CA ALA A 82 -2.67 -19.84 7.97
C ALA A 82 -4.08 -19.23 8.02
N VAL A 83 -4.63 -18.80 6.87
CA VAL A 83 -6.01 -18.30 6.76
C VAL A 83 -7.02 -19.38 7.14
N ASP A 84 -6.89 -20.59 6.60
CA ASP A 84 -7.75 -21.74 6.91
C ASP A 84 -7.73 -22.10 8.38
N SER A 85 -6.55 -22.08 8.99
CA SER A 85 -6.40 -22.35 10.43
C SER A 85 -7.24 -21.37 11.25
N VAL A 86 -7.25 -20.08 10.91
CA VAL A 86 -8.09 -19.09 11.60
C VAL A 86 -9.57 -19.36 11.32
N LEU A 87 -9.97 -19.63 10.06
CA LEU A 87 -11.36 -19.92 9.68
C LEU A 87 -11.95 -21.12 10.45
N MET A 88 -11.12 -22.13 10.76
CA MET A 88 -11.57 -23.36 11.41
C MET A 88 -11.49 -23.32 12.94
N THR A 89 -10.53 -22.59 13.51
CA THR A 89 -10.19 -22.73 14.94
C THR A 89 -10.52 -21.49 15.77
N SER A 90 -10.70 -20.33 15.13
CA SER A 90 -10.90 -19.07 15.85
C SER A 90 -12.38 -18.70 15.91
N LEU A 91 -12.84 -18.24 17.07
CA LEU A 91 -14.13 -17.57 17.18
C LEU A 91 -14.01 -16.18 16.54
N MET A 92 -14.34 -16.10 15.26
CA MET A 92 -14.36 -14.84 14.52
C MET A 92 -15.39 -13.90 15.14
N GLN A 93 -14.98 -12.66 15.37
CA GLN A 93 -15.86 -11.63 15.89
C GLN A 93 -16.66 -11.03 14.72
N PRO A 94 -17.99 -10.86 14.84
CA PRO A 94 -18.76 -10.11 13.88
C PRO A 94 -18.17 -8.71 13.69
N VAL A 95 -18.33 -8.19 12.47
CA VAL A 95 -18.02 -6.80 12.13
C VAL A 95 -19.35 -6.15 11.81
N GLU A 96 -19.79 -5.23 12.64
CA GLU A 96 -21.11 -4.61 12.55
C GLU A 96 -21.01 -3.08 12.45
N GLY A 97 -22.11 -2.45 12.03
CA GLY A 97 -22.21 -1.00 11.95
C GLY A 97 -22.08 -0.43 10.54
N PRO A 98 -22.19 0.91 10.41
CA PRO A 98 -22.19 1.58 9.12
C PRO A 98 -20.80 1.57 8.49
N LEU A 99 -20.74 1.53 7.15
CA LEU A 99 -19.53 1.83 6.41
C LEU A 99 -19.33 3.36 6.37
N ARG A 100 -18.15 3.81 6.77
CA ARG A 100 -17.66 5.18 6.59
C ARG A 100 -16.38 5.13 5.78
N THR A 101 -16.19 6.15 4.93
CA THR A 101 -15.02 6.25 4.06
C THR A 101 -14.61 7.70 3.93
N ALA A 102 -13.33 7.98 4.04
CA ALA A 102 -12.74 9.27 3.74
C ALA A 102 -11.49 9.10 2.85
N TYR A 103 -11.27 10.07 1.96
CA TYR A 103 -10.16 10.07 1.01
C TYR A 103 -9.63 11.49 0.83
N ALA A 104 -8.32 11.60 0.66
CA ALA A 104 -7.65 12.82 0.26
C ALA A 104 -6.40 12.51 -0.56
N GLU A 105 -6.00 13.46 -1.40
CA GLU A 105 -4.65 13.54 -1.95
C GLU A 105 -3.91 14.67 -1.24
N ILE A 106 -2.74 14.38 -0.69
CA ILE A 106 -1.87 15.40 -0.08
C ILE A 106 -0.66 15.66 -0.98
N ASP A 107 -0.20 16.90 -1.00
CA ASP A 107 1.03 17.28 -1.70
C ASP A 107 2.27 16.77 -0.94
N LEU A 108 2.70 15.55 -1.27
CA LEU A 108 3.84 14.92 -0.62
C LEU A 108 5.15 15.53 -1.13
N ARG A 109 5.94 16.05 -0.21
CA ARG A 109 7.11 16.86 -0.55
C ARG A 109 8.30 16.01 -0.97
N LEU A 110 8.92 16.38 -2.08
CA LEU A 110 10.27 15.97 -2.43
C LEU A 110 11.29 16.79 -1.63
N ASP A 111 12.53 16.31 -1.56
CA ASP A 111 13.67 17.09 -1.06
C ASP A 111 14.07 18.15 -2.11
N THR A 112 15.21 18.81 -1.92
CA THR A 112 15.77 19.82 -2.81
C THR A 112 15.81 19.30 -4.24
N LEU A 113 15.08 19.98 -5.13
CA LEU A 113 15.07 19.65 -6.55
C LEU A 113 16.46 19.89 -7.15
N PRO A 114 16.91 19.01 -8.05
CA PRO A 114 18.20 19.15 -8.69
C PRO A 114 18.19 20.35 -9.65
N THR A 115 19.34 21.00 -9.81
CA THR A 115 19.51 22.02 -10.84
C THR A 115 19.61 21.38 -12.23
N ARG A 116 19.43 22.19 -13.28
CA ARG A 116 19.62 21.70 -14.66
C ARG A 116 21.01 21.11 -14.87
N GLU A 117 22.04 21.73 -14.30
CA GLU A 117 23.43 21.27 -14.37
C GLU A 117 23.64 19.91 -13.69
N GLU A 118 22.98 19.67 -12.56
CA GLU A 118 23.03 18.38 -11.86
C GLU A 118 22.34 17.27 -12.68
N ILE A 119 21.23 17.60 -13.34
CA ILE A 119 20.53 16.66 -14.25
C ILE A 119 21.39 16.38 -15.48
N GLU A 120 22.04 17.40 -16.06
CA GLU A 120 22.99 17.24 -17.18
C GLU A 120 24.22 16.39 -16.82
N LEU A 121 24.61 16.35 -15.55
CA LEU A 121 25.65 15.43 -15.09
C LEU A 121 25.14 13.99 -15.09
N ASN A 122 23.92 13.76 -14.62
CA ASN A 122 23.29 12.43 -14.60
C ASN A 122 23.07 11.87 -16.01
N SER A 123 22.86 12.70 -17.04
CA SER A 123 22.73 12.25 -18.43
C SER A 123 24.03 11.65 -19.01
N LYS A 124 25.16 11.84 -18.30
CA LYS A 124 26.47 11.30 -18.65
C LYS A 124 26.89 10.14 -17.74
N SER A 125 25.99 9.63 -16.89
CA SER A 125 26.25 8.49 -16.01
C SER A 125 26.45 7.19 -16.79
N ASP A 126 27.25 6.27 -16.24
CA ASP A 126 27.34 4.89 -16.75
C ASP A 126 26.09 4.07 -16.42
N ASN A 127 25.24 4.56 -15.52
CA ASN A 127 23.97 3.94 -15.18
C ASN A 127 22.88 4.37 -16.17
N ARG A 128 22.48 3.44 -17.06
CA ARG A 128 21.45 3.69 -18.08
C ARG A 128 20.11 4.23 -17.53
N TYR A 129 19.75 3.90 -16.29
CA TYR A 129 18.50 4.35 -15.68
C TYR A 129 18.60 5.80 -15.21
N GLU A 130 19.76 6.20 -14.68
CA GLU A 130 20.04 7.60 -14.36
C GLU A 130 20.04 8.46 -15.62
N VAL A 131 20.64 7.96 -16.70
CA VAL A 131 20.62 8.62 -18.01
C VAL A 131 19.18 8.76 -18.52
N ALA A 132 18.38 7.69 -18.48
CA ALA A 132 16.99 7.73 -18.92
C ALA A 132 16.16 8.75 -18.12
N ARG A 133 16.28 8.75 -16.79
CA ARG A 133 15.62 9.74 -15.94
C ARG A 133 16.11 11.15 -16.26
N ALA A 134 17.41 11.36 -16.39
CA ALA A 134 17.97 12.68 -16.68
C ALA A 134 17.47 13.24 -18.01
N THR A 135 17.44 12.40 -19.06
CA THR A 135 16.87 12.78 -20.36
C THR A 135 15.40 13.19 -20.22
N MET A 136 14.58 12.40 -19.52
CA MET A 136 13.16 12.72 -19.27
C MET A 136 12.98 14.07 -18.55
N LEU A 137 13.78 14.32 -17.51
CA LEU A 137 13.69 15.57 -16.75
C LEU A 137 14.18 16.79 -17.55
N LEU A 138 15.22 16.63 -18.38
CA LEU A 138 15.70 17.69 -19.26
C LEU A 138 14.68 18.01 -20.35
N GLU A 139 14.05 17.00 -20.96
CA GLU A 139 12.97 17.19 -21.93
C GLU A 139 11.81 17.98 -21.31
N GLN A 140 11.38 17.61 -20.09
CA GLN A 140 10.34 18.34 -19.37
C GLN A 140 10.70 19.82 -19.16
N ILE A 141 11.95 20.10 -18.73
CA ILE A 141 12.44 21.47 -18.51
C ILE A 141 12.53 22.25 -19.83
N ASP A 142 13.03 21.62 -20.89
CA ASP A 142 13.21 22.24 -22.21
C ASP A 142 11.85 22.56 -22.87
N ASP A 143 10.81 21.79 -22.54
CA ASP A 143 9.41 22.07 -22.90
C ASP A 143 8.76 23.18 -22.05
N GLY A 144 9.51 23.78 -21.11
CA GLY A 144 9.06 24.87 -20.25
C GLY A 144 8.19 24.44 -19.07
N VAL A 145 8.14 23.14 -18.76
CA VAL A 145 7.42 22.61 -17.60
C VAL A 145 8.38 22.53 -16.41
N PRO A 146 8.15 23.28 -15.31
CA PRO A 146 9.02 23.21 -14.15
C PRO A 146 8.91 21.84 -13.46
N LEU A 147 9.98 21.43 -12.79
CA LEU A 147 9.94 20.27 -11.90
C LEU A 147 9.05 20.60 -10.69
N SER A 148 8.14 19.69 -10.34
CA SER A 148 7.28 19.85 -9.16
C SER A 148 8.05 19.54 -7.88
N GLN A 149 7.87 20.37 -6.85
CA GLN A 149 8.41 20.12 -5.50
C GLN A 149 7.59 19.09 -4.73
N THR A 150 6.41 18.74 -5.22
CA THR A 150 5.47 17.82 -4.57
C THR A 150 4.90 16.80 -5.55
N TYR A 151 4.37 15.71 -5.01
CA TYR A 151 3.64 14.69 -5.74
C TYR A 151 2.29 14.44 -5.04
N PRO A 152 1.15 14.34 -5.77
CA PRO A 152 -0.15 14.05 -5.16
C PRO A 152 -0.16 12.63 -4.60
N TYR A 153 -0.33 12.50 -3.29
CA TYR A 153 -0.25 11.22 -2.59
C TYR A 153 -1.61 10.79 -2.03
N PRO A 154 -2.19 9.66 -2.48
CA PRO A 154 -3.49 9.22 -2.03
C PRO A 154 -3.44 8.58 -0.64
N VAL A 155 -4.30 9.07 0.25
CA VAL A 155 -4.56 8.52 1.57
C VAL A 155 -6.05 8.25 1.69
N SER A 156 -6.43 7.06 2.17
CA SER A 156 -7.82 6.77 2.51
C SER A 156 -7.93 6.05 3.85
N ALA A 157 -9.03 6.31 4.55
CA ALA A 157 -9.44 5.61 5.75
C ALA A 157 -10.87 5.14 5.52
N TRP A 158 -11.14 3.90 5.89
CA TRP A 158 -12.47 3.29 5.87
C TRP A 158 -12.72 2.67 7.25
N SER A 159 -13.96 2.73 7.74
CA SER A 159 -14.39 2.01 8.94
C SER A 159 -15.72 1.29 8.73
N ILE A 160 -15.87 0.12 9.32
CA ILE A 160 -17.15 -0.60 9.44
C ILE A 160 -17.49 -0.64 10.91
N GLY A 161 -18.44 0.23 11.30
CA GLY A 161 -18.67 0.55 12.70
C GLY A 161 -17.35 0.86 13.42
N ASP A 162 -17.23 0.38 14.65
CA ASP A 162 -16.03 0.55 15.46
C ASP A 162 -15.18 -0.75 15.48
N ASP A 163 -15.58 -1.75 14.69
CA ASP A 163 -15.01 -3.10 14.71
C ASP A 163 -13.80 -3.28 13.81
N LEU A 164 -13.81 -2.60 12.65
CA LEU A 164 -12.80 -2.73 11.61
C LEU A 164 -12.46 -1.37 11.03
N GLN A 165 -11.17 -1.11 10.87
CA GLN A 165 -10.65 0.06 10.18
C GLN A 165 -9.63 -0.38 9.14
N LEU A 166 -9.72 0.18 7.94
CA LEU A 166 -8.77 -0.02 6.86
C LEU A 166 -8.18 1.33 6.47
N VAL A 167 -6.87 1.47 6.65
CA VAL A 167 -6.08 2.58 6.11
C VAL A 167 -5.43 2.11 4.83
N THR A 168 -5.52 2.90 3.77
CA THR A 168 -4.87 2.61 2.49
C THR A 168 -3.93 3.73 2.10
N LEU A 169 -2.72 3.37 1.69
CA LEU A 169 -1.63 4.27 1.40
C LEU A 169 -1.11 4.01 -0.02
N GLY A 170 -0.86 5.06 -0.79
CA GLY A 170 -0.24 4.97 -2.11
C GLY A 170 1.22 4.52 -2.06
N GLY A 171 1.73 4.01 -3.18
CA GLY A 171 3.14 3.63 -3.31
C GLY A 171 3.53 2.34 -2.61
N GLU A 172 4.83 2.06 -2.64
CA GLU A 172 5.42 0.88 -2.02
C GLU A 172 5.83 1.23 -0.58
N VAL A 173 4.87 1.07 0.34
CA VAL A 173 5.01 1.52 1.72
C VAL A 173 5.79 0.51 2.58
N VAL A 174 6.78 0.99 3.33
CA VAL A 174 7.56 0.17 4.26
C VAL A 174 6.79 -0.17 5.55
N VAL A 175 7.20 -1.24 6.23
CA VAL A 175 6.47 -1.81 7.38
C VAL A 175 6.29 -0.86 8.57
N ASP A 176 7.20 0.11 8.73
CA ASP A 176 7.17 1.08 9.83
C ASP A 176 5.83 1.82 9.93
N TYR A 177 5.21 2.20 8.80
CA TYR A 177 3.89 2.85 8.78
C TYR A 177 2.80 1.96 9.37
N ALA A 178 2.77 0.69 8.98
CA ALA A 178 1.78 -0.25 9.48
C ALA A 178 1.95 -0.52 10.98
N ILE A 179 3.20 -0.60 11.47
CA ILE A 179 3.49 -0.79 12.90
C ILE A 179 3.05 0.46 13.69
N ARG A 180 3.43 1.65 13.22
CA ARG A 180 3.11 2.92 13.87
C ARG A 180 1.61 3.17 13.92
N LEU A 181 0.91 3.06 12.79
CA LEU A 181 -0.55 3.28 12.75
C LEU A 181 -1.31 2.29 13.63
N LYS A 182 -0.94 1.01 13.63
CA LYS A 182 -1.57 0.02 14.53
C LYS A 182 -1.32 0.32 16.00
N SER A 183 -0.17 0.92 16.33
CA SER A 183 0.14 1.34 17.70
C SER A 183 -0.61 2.59 18.11
N GLU A 184 -0.71 3.59 17.23
CA GLU A 184 -1.35 4.88 17.52
C GLU A 184 -2.88 4.79 17.49
N LEU A 185 -3.44 3.93 16.64
CA LEU A 185 -4.88 3.70 16.50
C LEU A 185 -5.37 2.53 17.37
N ALA A 186 -4.62 2.19 18.41
CA ALA A 186 -4.92 1.08 19.30
C ALA A 186 -6.33 1.25 19.92
N GLY A 187 -7.21 0.28 19.63
CA GLY A 187 -8.62 0.31 20.04
C GLY A 187 -9.55 -0.24 18.96
N THR A 188 -9.18 -0.06 17.69
CA THR A 188 -9.85 -0.64 16.51
C THR A 188 -8.99 -1.74 15.89
N ARG A 189 -9.60 -2.70 15.19
CA ARG A 189 -8.85 -3.68 14.39
C ARG A 189 -8.35 -2.99 13.12
N THR A 190 -7.21 -2.31 13.20
CA THR A 190 -6.68 -1.52 12.09
C THR A 190 -5.84 -2.36 11.12
N TRP A 191 -6.23 -2.36 9.86
CA TRP A 191 -5.45 -2.87 8.73
C TRP A 191 -4.85 -1.71 7.96
N VAL A 192 -3.64 -1.93 7.45
CA VAL A 192 -2.92 -0.92 6.67
C VAL A 192 -2.45 -1.60 5.39
N ALA A 193 -2.95 -1.10 4.26
CA ALA A 193 -2.61 -1.55 2.92
C ALA A 193 -1.71 -0.51 2.23
N GLY A 194 -0.65 -0.98 1.58
CA GLY A 194 0.10 -0.20 0.60
C GLY A 194 -0.46 -0.41 -0.81
N TYR A 195 0.24 0.10 -1.82
CA TYR A 195 -0.10 -0.11 -3.24
C TYR A 195 -1.54 0.28 -3.60
N ALA A 196 -2.13 1.23 -2.88
CA ALA A 196 -3.51 1.61 -3.05
C ALA A 196 -3.65 2.91 -3.83
N ASN A 197 -4.55 2.92 -4.81
CA ASN A 197 -4.91 4.06 -5.69
C ASN A 197 -3.79 4.53 -6.64
N ASP A 198 -2.52 4.54 -6.22
CA ASP A 198 -1.38 4.94 -7.04
C ASP A 198 -0.07 4.26 -6.58
N VAL A 199 0.94 4.19 -7.45
CA VAL A 199 2.27 3.63 -7.20
C VAL A 199 3.36 4.53 -7.78
N MET A 200 3.72 5.56 -7.03
CA MET A 200 4.68 6.59 -7.48
C MET A 200 6.14 6.32 -7.11
N ALA A 201 6.40 5.57 -6.04
CA ALA A 201 7.72 5.12 -5.60
C ALA A 201 7.60 4.27 -4.32
N TYR A 202 8.74 3.86 -3.78
CA TYR A 202 8.85 3.51 -2.38
C TYR A 202 8.51 4.70 -1.47
N ILE A 203 7.79 4.40 -0.39
CA ILE A 203 7.44 5.36 0.65
C ILE A 203 8.18 4.95 1.92
N PRO A 204 9.38 5.51 2.16
CA PRO A 204 10.19 5.19 3.32
C PRO A 204 9.63 5.88 4.58
N SER A 205 9.90 5.28 5.74
CA SER A 205 9.84 6.01 7.01
C SER A 205 11.04 6.94 7.12
N ARG A 206 11.03 7.86 8.08
CA ARG A 206 12.19 8.72 8.37
C ARG A 206 13.45 7.90 8.66
N ARG A 207 13.30 6.74 9.31
CA ARG A 207 14.38 5.80 9.57
C ARG A 207 14.94 5.22 8.28
N VAL A 208 14.09 4.62 7.43
CA VAL A 208 14.53 3.99 6.16
C VAL A 208 15.11 5.03 5.20
N LEU A 209 14.54 6.23 5.14
CA LEU A 209 15.09 7.34 4.36
C LEU A 209 16.50 7.70 4.84
N GLY A 210 16.72 7.77 6.16
CA GLY A 210 18.04 8.06 6.75
C GLY A 210 19.06 6.93 6.57
N GLU A 211 18.62 5.67 6.50
CA GLU A 211 19.47 4.51 6.17
C GLU A 211 19.90 4.51 4.69
N GLY A 212 19.08 5.09 3.80
CA GLY A 212 19.31 5.09 2.37
C GLY A 212 19.08 3.72 1.74
N GLY A 213 19.83 3.39 0.69
CA GLY A 213 19.65 2.14 -0.05
C GLY A 213 18.52 2.22 -1.08
N TYR A 214 17.95 1.07 -1.46
CA TYR A 214 16.97 1.01 -2.54
C TYR A 214 15.66 1.68 -2.13
N GLU A 215 15.10 1.25 -1.00
CA GLU A 215 13.83 1.73 -0.43
C GLU A 215 13.95 3.16 0.12
N GLY A 216 15.13 3.53 0.63
CA GLY A 216 15.42 4.85 1.19
C GLY A 216 15.73 5.95 0.17
N GLY A 217 15.60 5.71 -1.13
CA GLY A 217 15.76 6.75 -2.16
C GLY A 217 16.47 6.31 -3.44
N GLY A 218 17.20 5.20 -3.42
CA GLY A 218 17.87 4.68 -4.61
C GLY A 218 16.88 4.28 -5.70
N ALA A 219 15.68 3.82 -5.33
CA ALA A 219 14.66 3.40 -6.27
C ALA A 219 14.01 4.55 -7.06
N MET A 220 14.14 5.80 -6.61
CA MET A 220 13.52 6.99 -7.26
C MET A 220 13.90 7.12 -8.74
N VAL A 221 15.08 6.64 -9.11
CA VAL A 221 15.54 6.63 -10.50
C VAL A 221 14.60 5.84 -11.43
N TYR A 222 14.02 4.74 -10.94
CA TYR A 222 13.16 3.86 -11.74
C TYR A 222 11.73 4.39 -11.89
N TYR A 223 11.30 5.27 -10.97
CA TYR A 223 10.01 5.96 -11.05
C TYR A 223 10.11 7.34 -11.71
N GLY A 224 11.30 7.75 -12.14
CA GLY A 224 11.52 9.04 -12.81
C GLY A 224 11.48 10.25 -11.88
N LEU A 225 11.43 10.07 -10.56
CA LEU A 225 11.38 11.19 -9.62
C LEU A 225 12.72 11.95 -9.57
N PRO A 226 12.67 13.30 -9.53
CA PRO A 226 13.86 14.14 -9.69
C PRO A 226 14.82 14.05 -8.49
N THR A 227 14.31 13.75 -7.30
CA THR A 227 15.06 13.63 -6.06
C THR A 227 14.33 12.70 -5.10
N VAL A 228 14.88 12.51 -3.89
CA VAL A 228 14.26 11.72 -2.83
C VAL A 228 13.08 12.45 -2.18
N TRP A 229 12.31 11.74 -1.37
CA TRP A 229 11.28 12.37 -0.55
C TRP A 229 11.88 13.24 0.55
N SER A 230 11.14 14.27 0.97
CA SER A 230 11.45 15.06 2.16
C SER A 230 11.46 14.18 3.42
N PRO A 231 12.32 14.44 4.42
CA PRO A 231 12.30 13.74 5.72
C PRO A 231 11.00 13.87 6.53
N GLU A 232 10.08 14.72 6.09
CA GLU A 232 8.80 14.98 6.77
C GLU A 232 7.63 14.13 6.23
N ILE A 233 7.81 13.38 5.14
CA ILE A 233 6.71 12.65 4.50
C ILE A 233 6.01 11.65 5.43
N GLU A 234 6.74 11.02 6.35
CA GLU A 234 6.15 10.10 7.30
C GLU A 234 5.18 10.83 8.24
N THR A 235 5.57 11.99 8.74
CA THR A 235 4.73 12.82 9.61
C THR A 235 3.51 13.34 8.85
N ASP A 236 3.70 13.82 7.62
CA ASP A 236 2.62 14.34 6.78
C ASP A 236 1.55 13.27 6.53
N ILE A 237 1.96 12.05 6.16
CA ILE A 237 1.05 10.92 5.89
C ILE A 237 0.33 10.48 7.17
N ILE A 238 1.04 10.32 8.29
CA ILE A 238 0.43 9.88 9.55
C ILE A 238 -0.61 10.90 10.03
N ASN A 239 -0.28 12.19 9.97
CA ASN A 239 -1.23 13.25 10.35
C ASN A 239 -2.48 13.23 9.47
N GLU A 240 -2.33 12.99 8.17
CA GLU A 240 -3.47 12.92 7.27
C GLU A 240 -4.36 11.70 7.56
N VAL A 241 -3.77 10.55 7.89
CA VAL A 241 -4.53 9.37 8.32
C VAL A 241 -5.37 9.69 9.55
N HIS A 242 -4.80 10.30 10.59
CA HIS A 242 -5.54 10.71 11.79
C HIS A 242 -6.66 11.71 11.45
N ARG A 243 -6.37 12.72 10.61
CA ARG A 243 -7.37 13.71 10.18
C ARG A 243 -8.55 13.06 9.47
N LEU A 244 -8.31 12.09 8.58
CA LEU A 244 -9.37 11.37 7.87
C LEU A 244 -10.23 10.54 8.83
N ILE A 245 -9.61 9.85 9.79
CA ILE A 245 -10.31 9.05 10.81
C ILE A 245 -11.18 9.94 11.72
N ASP A 246 -10.67 11.10 12.13
CA ASP A 246 -11.44 12.07 12.92
C ASP A 246 -12.62 12.62 12.12
N THR A 247 -12.44 12.86 10.83
CA THR A 247 -13.51 13.34 9.93
C THR A 247 -14.64 12.31 9.81
N GLU A 248 -14.31 11.02 9.64
CA GLU A 248 -15.32 9.93 9.66
C GLU A 248 -16.11 9.90 10.98
N SER A 249 -15.43 10.17 12.09
CA SER A 249 -16.05 10.16 13.42
C SER A 249 -17.06 11.31 13.56
N VAL A 250 -16.76 12.50 13.04
CA VAL A 250 -17.63 13.68 13.13
C VAL A 250 -18.88 13.56 12.23
N GLU A 251 -18.76 13.09 11.00
CA GLU A 251 -19.92 12.90 10.11
C GLU A 251 -20.94 11.90 10.68
N SER A 252 -20.48 10.91 11.47
CA SER A 252 -21.36 9.95 12.16
C SER A 252 -22.21 10.57 13.28
N THR A 253 -21.79 11.71 13.84
CA THR A 253 -22.50 12.39 14.95
C THR A 253 -23.54 13.40 14.48
N ASN A 254 -23.64 13.68 13.18
CA ASN A 254 -24.54 14.70 12.64
C ASN A 254 -25.43 14.16 11.50
N PRO A 255 -26.45 13.32 11.79
CA PRO A 255 -27.30 12.70 10.78
C PRO A 255 -28.36 13.63 10.17
N GLN A 256 -28.27 14.96 10.35
CA GLN A 256 -29.19 15.90 9.72
C GLN A 256 -28.46 16.76 8.69
N LEU A 257 -28.65 16.45 7.40
CA LEU A 257 -28.90 17.42 6.30
C LEU A 257 -28.82 16.75 4.91
N THR A 258 -29.73 15.82 4.59
CA THR A 258 -30.07 15.50 3.19
C THR A 258 -31.56 15.20 3.02
N ASN A 259 -32.41 16.14 3.42
CA ASN A 259 -33.75 16.26 2.83
C ASN A 259 -33.69 17.37 1.77
N ARG A 260 -33.60 17.00 0.49
CA ARG A 260 -34.07 17.87 -0.60
C ARG A 260 -35.44 17.34 -1.04
N PRO A 261 -36.48 18.19 -1.07
CA PRO A 261 -37.78 17.80 -1.59
C PRO A 261 -37.75 17.70 -3.13
N GLN A 262 -38.72 16.93 -3.64
CA GLN A 262 -38.97 16.54 -5.03
C GLN A 262 -38.93 17.68 -6.05
#